data_AF-A0A970CDA6-F1
#
_entry.id   AF-A0A970CDA6-F1
#
_cell.length_a   1.000
_cell.length_b   1.000
_cell.length_c   1.000
_cell.angle_alpha   90.00
_cell.angle_beta   90.00
_cell.angle_gamma   90.00
#
_symmetry.space_group_name_H-M   'P 1'
#
loop_
_entity.id
_entity.type
_entity.pdbx_description
1 polymer ?
#
loop_
_entity_poly.entity_id
_entity_poly.type
_entity_poly.pdbx_seq_one_letter_code
_entity_poly.pdbx_strand_id
1 'polypeptide(L)'
;MENQSKKKWIKASLLIIALAVGVKVIFTFGPLFFKESVKLSPPEVLAGDQKEKTADPVLAKAGRAQGTQPASPASTMRNEPGQQTGEAYAFIQQKEAELKQREEDLRAKEEYLSKIEKEVEQKLKELIAVQKEIQAYRSEREENQNGKVRSLAKIYGTMKPKEAAKLLDNLDEKLVMNIISTMSPDEAAGILSNMDVKKAAKISEALSNR
;
A
#
# COMPACT_ATOMS: atom_id res chain seq x y z
N MET A 1 -44.87 1.80 34.97
CA MET A 1 -44.25 0.60 34.34
C MET A 1 -43.02 0.98 33.51
N GLU A 2 -42.13 1.85 34.01
CA GLU A 2 -41.09 2.54 33.19
C GLU A 2 -39.66 2.22 33.66
N ASN A 3 -39.40 0.99 34.12
CA ASN A 3 -38.04 0.60 34.54
C ASN A 3 -37.61 -0.80 34.08
N GLN A 4 -38.43 -1.46 33.27
CA GLN A 4 -38.12 -2.79 32.72
C GLN A 4 -37.49 -2.72 31.31
N SER A 5 -37.70 -1.62 30.58
CA SER A 5 -37.18 -1.47 29.21
C SER A 5 -35.69 -1.10 29.16
N LYS A 6 -35.22 -0.25 30.09
CA LYS A 6 -33.82 0.22 30.15
C LYS A 6 -32.84 -0.90 30.52
N LYS A 7 -33.28 -1.89 31.33
CA LYS A 7 -32.45 -3.04 31.73
C LYS A 7 -32.24 -4.08 30.62
N LYS A 8 -33.17 -4.17 29.64
CA LYS A 8 -33.04 -5.08 28.49
C LYS A 8 -32.07 -4.54 27.44
N TRP A 9 -32.02 -3.22 27.25
CA TRP A 9 -31.09 -2.56 26.33
C TRP A 9 -29.63 -2.63 26.78
N ILE A 10 -29.36 -2.53 28.09
CA ILE A 10 -28.00 -2.64 28.63
C ILE A 10 -27.46 -4.07 28.49
N LYS A 11 -28.31 -5.10 28.69
CA LYS A 11 -27.91 -6.51 28.50
C LYS A 11 -27.68 -6.86 27.02
N ALA A 12 -28.41 -6.22 26.10
CA ALA A 12 -28.22 -6.41 24.66
C ALA A 12 -26.93 -5.75 24.13
N SER A 13 -26.55 -4.57 24.62
CA SER A 13 -25.26 -3.94 24.27
C SER A 13 -24.03 -4.71 24.78
N LEU A 14 -24.14 -5.37 25.93
CA LEU A 14 -23.04 -6.16 26.51
C LEU A 14 -22.75 -7.45 25.73
N LEU A 15 -23.75 -8.04 25.07
CA LEU A 15 -23.58 -9.22 24.22
C LEU A 15 -22.89 -8.90 22.87
N ILE A 16 -23.07 -7.69 22.33
CA ILE A 16 -22.44 -7.26 21.08
C ILE A 16 -20.95 -6.94 21.28
N ILE A 17 -20.58 -6.39 22.44
CA ILE A 17 -19.18 -6.10 22.76
C ILE A 17 -18.37 -7.38 23.04
N ALA A 18 -19.00 -8.43 23.59
CA ALA A 18 -18.32 -9.70 23.86
C ALA A 18 -17.98 -10.52 22.58
N LEU A 19 -18.70 -10.32 21.48
CA LEU A 19 -18.44 -11.03 20.22
C LEU A 19 -17.29 -10.42 19.39
N ALA A 20 -16.86 -9.20 19.70
CA ALA A 20 -15.75 -8.52 19.01
C ALA A 20 -14.35 -8.77 19.63
N VAL A 21 -14.28 -9.37 20.82
CA VAL A 21 -13.01 -9.59 21.54
C VAL A 21 -12.41 -10.99 21.24
N GLY A 22 -13.22 -11.96 20.82
CA GLY A 22 -12.78 -13.34 20.55
C GLY A 22 -11.89 -13.53 19.32
N VAL A 23 -11.97 -12.65 18.32
CA VAL A 23 -11.19 -12.76 17.07
C VAL A 23 -9.77 -12.18 17.21
N LYS A 24 -9.54 -11.28 18.19
CA LYS A 24 -8.27 -10.56 18.30
C LYS A 24 -7.17 -11.36 19.03
N VAL A 25 -7.52 -12.34 19.86
CA VAL A 25 -6.57 -13.13 20.66
C VAL A 25 -5.94 -14.30 19.89
N ILE A 26 -6.62 -14.83 18.86
CA ILE A 26 -6.04 -15.85 17.96
C ILE A 26 -5.00 -15.22 17.01
N PHE A 27 -5.09 -13.91 16.75
CA PHE A 27 -4.17 -13.19 15.86
C PHE A 27 -3.02 -12.46 16.58
N THR A 28 -3.02 -12.39 17.92
CA THR A 28 -1.94 -11.73 18.70
C THR A 28 -0.99 -12.67 19.45
N PHE A 29 -1.27 -13.98 19.52
CA PHE A 29 -0.37 -14.98 20.11
C PHE A 29 0.13 -16.04 19.11
N GLY A 30 0.13 -15.70 17.82
CA GLY A 30 0.59 -16.57 16.72
C GLY A 30 2.09 -16.65 16.45
N PRO A 31 2.94 -15.66 16.80
CA PRO A 31 4.38 -15.78 16.56
C PRO A 31 5.17 -15.69 17.87
N LEU A 32 4.96 -16.65 18.77
CA LEU A 32 5.87 -16.93 19.89
C LEU A 32 6.52 -18.33 19.78
N PHE A 33 6.42 -18.96 18.60
CA PHE A 33 7.17 -20.16 18.21
C PHE A 33 8.20 -19.85 17.11
N PHE A 34 8.85 -18.68 17.21
CA PHE A 34 9.98 -18.31 16.37
C PHE A 34 11.29 -18.80 17.02
N LYS A 35 11.61 -20.08 16.83
CA LYS A 35 12.94 -20.64 17.09
C LYS A 35 13.08 -22.01 16.42
N GLU A 36 13.66 -22.08 15.22
CA GLU A 36 14.77 -23.02 14.91
C GLU A 36 15.33 -22.82 13.48
N SER A 37 16.63 -22.54 13.42
CA SER A 37 17.64 -22.76 12.37
C SER A 37 17.33 -22.56 10.86
N VAL A 38 18.01 -21.52 10.35
CA VAL A 38 18.51 -21.35 8.99
C VAL A 38 19.37 -22.53 8.52
N LYS A 39 19.10 -23.04 7.31
CA LYS A 39 20.10 -23.42 6.29
C LYS A 39 19.51 -23.15 4.90
N LEU A 40 20.03 -22.12 4.23
CA LEU A 40 19.72 -21.78 2.85
C LEU A 40 20.95 -22.12 1.99
N SER A 41 20.82 -23.11 1.10
CA SER A 41 21.76 -23.35 0.01
C SER A 41 21.15 -22.77 -1.27
N PRO A 42 21.83 -21.88 -2.01
CA PRO A 42 21.39 -21.44 -3.34
C PRO A 42 21.75 -22.48 -4.41
N PRO A 43 20.92 -22.73 -5.44
CA PRO A 43 21.40 -23.37 -6.66
C PRO A 43 22.21 -22.36 -7.48
N GLU A 44 23.51 -22.64 -7.61
CA GLU A 44 24.37 -22.11 -8.67
C GLU A 44 23.82 -22.48 -10.05
N VAL A 45 23.23 -21.52 -10.76
CA VAL A 45 23.07 -21.56 -12.22
C VAL A 45 23.14 -20.15 -12.83
N LEU A 46 24.32 -19.54 -12.77
CA LEU A 46 24.76 -18.53 -13.75
C LEU A 46 26.26 -18.70 -13.99
N ALA A 47 26.65 -19.46 -15.02
CA ALA A 47 27.98 -19.39 -15.61
C ALA A 47 28.00 -19.92 -17.06
N GLY A 48 28.31 -19.01 -18.00
CA GLY A 48 28.66 -19.28 -19.40
C GLY A 48 27.46 -19.28 -20.35
N ASP A 49 27.41 -18.54 -21.45
CA ASP A 49 28.44 -17.78 -22.16
C ASP A 49 27.70 -16.82 -23.12
N GLN A 50 27.92 -15.51 -22.99
CA GLN A 50 27.47 -14.50 -23.95
C GLN A 50 28.70 -14.06 -24.74
N LYS A 51 28.74 -14.37 -26.04
CA LYS A 51 29.67 -13.73 -26.97
C LYS A 51 28.93 -13.25 -28.20
N GLU A 52 28.66 -11.95 -28.16
CA GLU A 52 28.27 -11.10 -29.28
C GLU A 52 29.42 -11.02 -30.30
N LYS A 53 29.14 -11.23 -31.59
CA LYS A 53 29.88 -10.53 -32.66
C LYS A 53 29.08 -10.44 -33.95
N THR A 54 28.92 -9.19 -34.37
CA THR A 54 28.29 -8.66 -35.56
C THR A 54 29.19 -8.72 -36.81
N ALA A 55 28.50 -8.69 -37.95
CA ALA A 55 28.85 -8.13 -39.27
C ALA A 55 29.78 -8.90 -40.25
N ASP A 56 29.24 -9.01 -41.48
CA ASP A 56 29.82 -9.50 -42.74
C ASP A 56 31.08 -8.71 -43.19
N PRO A 57 31.86 -9.19 -44.19
CA PRO A 57 31.53 -8.88 -45.60
C PRO A 57 31.99 -9.90 -46.69
N VAL A 58 31.16 -10.01 -47.74
CA VAL A 58 31.51 -9.81 -49.18
C VAL A 58 32.10 -10.93 -50.07
N LEU A 59 31.50 -10.97 -51.28
CA LEU A 59 32.00 -11.31 -52.63
C LEU A 59 31.69 -12.69 -53.27
N ALA A 60 30.57 -12.71 -53.99
CA ALA A 60 30.40 -13.06 -55.40
C ALA A 60 31.32 -14.12 -56.05
N LYS A 61 30.71 -15.13 -56.68
CA LYS A 61 30.96 -15.42 -58.11
C LYS A 61 29.87 -16.26 -58.77
N ALA A 62 29.63 -15.86 -60.02
CA ALA A 62 28.71 -16.39 -61.00
C ALA A 62 28.96 -17.86 -61.38
N GLY A 63 27.91 -18.52 -61.84
CA GLY A 63 27.96 -19.80 -62.54
C GLY A 63 26.59 -20.22 -63.06
N ARG A 64 26.18 -19.67 -64.20
CA ARG A 64 24.99 -20.06 -64.96
C ARG A 64 25.34 -21.30 -65.80
N ALA A 65 24.57 -22.38 -65.67
CA ALA A 65 24.46 -23.42 -66.69
C ALA A 65 23.03 -23.99 -66.69
N GLN A 66 22.42 -24.03 -67.87
CA GLN A 66 21.05 -24.43 -68.16
C GLN A 66 20.91 -25.95 -68.35
N GLY A 67 19.67 -26.43 -68.23
CA GLY A 67 19.16 -27.69 -68.80
C GLY A 67 19.49 -28.90 -67.94
N THR A 68 18.56 -29.78 -67.56
CA THR A 68 17.66 -30.50 -68.46
C THR A 68 16.61 -31.22 -67.58
N GLN A 69 15.32 -31.04 -67.86
CA GLN A 69 14.28 -32.04 -67.56
C GLN A 69 14.18 -32.95 -68.79
N PRO A 70 13.89 -34.27 -68.68
CA PRO A 70 12.61 -34.72 -68.12
C PRO A 70 12.58 -36.11 -67.44
N ALA A 71 11.38 -36.42 -66.93
CA ALA A 71 10.77 -37.73 -66.74
C ALA A 71 10.97 -38.48 -65.41
N SER A 72 9.85 -38.56 -64.66
CA SER A 72 9.57 -39.50 -63.58
C SER A 72 9.73 -40.97 -64.00
N PRO A 73 9.83 -41.89 -63.03
CA PRO A 73 8.59 -42.60 -62.71
C PRO A 73 8.28 -42.56 -61.20
N ALA A 74 7.00 -42.27 -60.94
CA ALA A 74 6.38 -42.42 -59.64
C ALA A 74 6.54 -43.86 -59.17
N SER A 75 7.22 -44.04 -58.04
CA SER A 75 7.08 -45.25 -57.24
C SER A 75 5.87 -45.05 -56.34
N THR A 76 4.75 -45.62 -56.75
CA THR A 76 3.52 -45.78 -55.97
C THR A 76 3.84 -46.54 -54.68
N MET A 77 4.11 -45.83 -53.59
CA MET A 77 3.79 -46.35 -52.27
C MET A 77 2.28 -46.31 -52.14
N ARG A 78 1.69 -47.49 -52.34
CA ARG A 78 0.29 -47.76 -52.07
C ARG A 78 0.06 -47.59 -50.56
N ASN A 79 -0.39 -46.41 -50.16
CA ASN A 79 -1.02 -46.20 -48.86
C ASN A 79 -2.54 -46.30 -49.06
N GLU A 80 -3.18 -47.13 -48.24
CA GLU A 80 -4.63 -47.29 -48.29
C GLU A 80 -5.34 -45.98 -47.89
N PRO A 81 -6.31 -45.47 -48.70
CA PRO A 81 -6.97 -44.18 -48.45
C PRO A 81 -7.79 -44.09 -47.14
N GLY A 82 -8.09 -45.24 -46.51
CA GLY A 82 -8.95 -45.32 -45.33
C GLY A 82 -8.25 -45.15 -43.99
N GLN A 83 -6.92 -45.38 -43.89
CA GLN A 83 -6.21 -45.32 -42.61
C GLN A 83 -5.70 -43.91 -42.29
N GLN A 84 -5.19 -43.17 -43.28
CA GLN A 84 -4.66 -41.80 -43.09
C GLN A 84 -5.74 -40.77 -42.74
N THR A 85 -6.98 -40.98 -43.18
CA THR A 85 -8.11 -40.09 -42.89
C THR A 85 -8.69 -40.31 -41.50
N GLY A 86 -8.67 -41.54 -40.99
CA GLY A 86 -9.08 -41.88 -39.62
C GLY A 86 -8.12 -41.35 -38.56
N GLU A 87 -6.81 -41.46 -38.79
CA GLU A 87 -5.77 -40.93 -37.89
C GLU A 87 -5.80 -39.40 -37.82
N ALA A 88 -5.99 -38.72 -38.97
CA ALA A 88 -6.13 -37.27 -39.02
C ALA A 88 -7.38 -36.79 -38.25
N TYR A 89 -8.52 -37.50 -38.38
CA TYR A 89 -9.73 -37.17 -37.64
C TYR A 89 -9.57 -37.37 -36.12
N ALA A 90 -8.91 -38.46 -35.70
CA ALA A 90 -8.62 -38.71 -34.29
C ALA A 90 -7.69 -37.65 -33.69
N PHE A 91 -6.68 -37.19 -34.44
CA PHE A 91 -5.77 -36.12 -34.01
C PHE A 91 -6.51 -34.78 -33.83
N ILE A 92 -7.41 -34.43 -34.76
CA ILE A 92 -8.24 -33.22 -34.66
C ILE A 92 -9.13 -33.29 -33.41
N GLN A 93 -9.80 -34.43 -33.18
CA GLN A 93 -10.64 -34.62 -31.99
C GLN A 93 -9.86 -34.50 -30.68
N GLN A 94 -8.64 -35.06 -30.63
CA GLN A 94 -7.75 -34.89 -29.48
C GLN A 94 -7.37 -33.43 -29.26
N LYS A 95 -7.10 -32.69 -30.34
CA LYS A 95 -6.77 -31.26 -30.26
C LYS A 95 -7.95 -30.40 -29.84
N GLU A 96 -9.15 -30.68 -30.34
CA GLU A 96 -10.38 -30.02 -29.91
C GLU A 96 -10.65 -30.24 -28.41
N ALA A 97 -10.47 -31.47 -27.93
CA ALA A 97 -10.59 -31.77 -26.50
C ALA A 97 -9.54 -31.03 -25.65
N GLU A 98 -8.28 -30.98 -26.09
CA GLU A 98 -7.21 -30.24 -25.42
C GLU A 98 -7.48 -28.73 -25.39
N LEU A 99 -7.94 -28.15 -26.50
CA LEU A 99 -8.30 -26.74 -26.58
C LEU A 99 -9.47 -26.42 -25.66
N LYS A 100 -10.51 -27.26 -25.66
CA LYS A 100 -11.66 -27.06 -24.79
C LYS A 100 -11.28 -27.08 -23.30
N GLN A 101 -10.39 -28.00 -22.89
CA GLN A 101 -9.88 -28.02 -21.51
C GLN A 101 -9.11 -26.73 -21.18
N ARG A 102 -8.26 -26.25 -22.09
CA ARG A 102 -7.54 -24.99 -21.90
C ARG A 102 -8.46 -23.78 -21.84
N GLU A 103 -9.52 -23.74 -22.64
CA GLU A 103 -10.53 -22.67 -22.61
C GLU A 103 -11.28 -22.66 -21.27
N GLU A 104 -11.66 -23.83 -20.74
CA GLU A 104 -12.29 -23.95 -19.42
C GLU A 104 -11.33 -23.49 -18.30
N ASP A 105 -10.06 -23.90 -18.35
CA ASP A 105 -9.03 -23.47 -17.39
C ASP A 105 -8.78 -21.95 -17.45
N LEU A 106 -8.69 -21.38 -18.65
CA LEU A 106 -8.51 -19.95 -18.85
C LEU A 106 -9.70 -19.17 -18.32
N ARG A 107 -10.92 -19.62 -18.62
CA ARG A 107 -12.14 -19.01 -18.12
C ARG A 107 -12.21 -19.04 -16.59
N ALA A 108 -11.84 -20.15 -15.96
CA ALA A 108 -11.78 -20.25 -14.50
C ALA A 108 -10.76 -19.26 -13.90
N LYS A 109 -9.60 -19.10 -14.55
CA LYS A 109 -8.58 -18.11 -14.14
C LYS A 109 -9.06 -16.68 -14.30
N GLU A 110 -9.71 -16.36 -15.41
CA GLU A 110 -10.28 -15.02 -15.67
C GLU A 110 -11.35 -14.67 -14.63
N GLU A 111 -12.25 -15.59 -14.31
CA GLU A 111 -13.26 -15.39 -13.27
C GLU A 111 -12.63 -15.20 -11.88
N TYR A 112 -11.57 -15.94 -11.57
CA TYR A 112 -10.82 -15.78 -10.32
C TYR A 112 -10.11 -14.42 -10.26
N LEU A 113 -9.38 -14.05 -11.32
CA LEU A 113 -8.69 -12.76 -11.40
C LEU A 113 -9.66 -11.60 -11.31
N SER A 114 -10.82 -11.67 -11.97
CA SER A 114 -11.86 -10.64 -11.89
C SER A 114 -12.41 -10.46 -10.46
N LYS A 115 -12.55 -11.55 -9.70
CA LYS A 115 -12.95 -11.48 -8.29
C LYS A 115 -11.87 -10.79 -7.45
N ILE A 116 -10.61 -11.18 -7.61
CA ILE A 116 -9.50 -10.57 -6.90
C ILE A 116 -9.35 -9.08 -7.25
N GLU A 117 -9.49 -8.71 -8.52
CA GLU A 117 -9.46 -7.32 -8.96
C GLU A 117 -10.54 -6.48 -8.26
N LYS A 118 -11.77 -6.98 -8.20
CA LYS A 118 -12.88 -6.32 -7.49
C LYS A 118 -12.62 -6.21 -5.99
N GLU A 119 -12.11 -7.27 -5.35
CA GLU A 119 -11.76 -7.25 -3.93
C GLU A 119 -10.64 -6.24 -3.63
N VAL A 120 -9.61 -6.17 -4.49
CA VAL A 120 -8.52 -5.21 -4.36
C VAL A 120 -9.04 -3.79 -4.54
N GLU A 121 -9.89 -3.54 -5.54
CA GLU A 121 -10.49 -2.23 -5.77
C GLU A 121 -11.35 -1.78 -4.58
N GLN A 122 -12.14 -2.69 -4.01
CA GLN A 122 -12.94 -2.42 -2.80
C GLN A 122 -12.06 -2.08 -1.60
N LYS A 123 -11.02 -2.89 -1.33
CA LYS A 123 -10.07 -2.64 -0.25
C LYS A 123 -9.31 -1.33 -0.44
N LEU A 124 -8.95 -0.98 -1.67
CA LEU A 124 -8.30 0.29 -1.98
C LEU A 124 -9.24 1.47 -1.69
N LYS A 125 -10.51 1.39 -2.09
CA LYS A 125 -11.52 2.41 -1.79
C LYS A 125 -11.72 2.58 -0.28
N GLU A 126 -11.81 1.48 0.46
CA GLU A 126 -11.92 1.51 1.92
C GLU A 126 -10.67 2.15 2.56
N LEU A 127 -9.48 1.76 2.12
CA LEU A 127 -8.23 2.30 2.66
C LEU A 127 -8.09 3.81 2.40
N ILE A 128 -8.46 4.26 1.20
CA ILE A 128 -8.50 5.69 0.85
C ILE A 128 -9.54 6.42 1.70
N ALA A 129 -10.71 5.83 1.94
CA ALA A 129 -11.73 6.44 2.78
C ALA A 129 -11.24 6.61 4.22
N VAL A 130 -10.64 5.56 4.81
CA VAL A 130 -10.05 5.61 6.15
C VAL A 130 -8.89 6.62 6.21
N GLN A 131 -8.04 6.66 5.19
CA GLN A 131 -6.96 7.66 5.13
C GLN A 131 -7.51 9.09 5.15
N LYS A 132 -8.57 9.36 4.37
CA LYS A 132 -9.23 10.66 4.34
C LYS A 132 -9.89 11.01 5.67
N GLU A 133 -10.53 10.05 6.32
CA GLU A 133 -11.13 10.24 7.64
C GLU A 133 -10.07 10.56 8.70
N ILE A 134 -8.95 9.84 8.71
CA ILE A 134 -7.82 10.11 9.60
C ILE A 134 -7.24 11.51 9.34
N GLN A 135 -7.08 11.89 8.07
CA GLN A 135 -6.60 13.22 7.71
C GLN A 135 -7.59 14.30 8.17
N ALA A 136 -8.88 14.13 7.93
CA ALA A 136 -9.91 15.07 8.37
C ALA A 136 -9.92 15.22 9.90
N TYR A 137 -9.87 14.11 10.64
CA TYR A 137 -9.83 14.13 12.10
C TYR A 137 -8.55 14.79 12.64
N ARG A 138 -7.39 14.57 11.99
CA ARG A 138 -6.14 15.25 12.34
C ARG A 138 -6.23 16.74 12.09
N SER A 139 -6.68 17.16 10.90
CA SER A 139 -6.85 18.57 10.56
C SER A 139 -7.83 19.27 11.50
N GLU A 140 -8.96 18.65 11.83
CA GLU A 140 -9.93 19.20 12.79
C GLU A 140 -9.31 19.34 14.19
N ARG A 141 -8.52 18.35 14.64
CA ARG A 141 -7.83 18.41 15.94
C ARG A 141 -6.76 19.50 15.95
N GLU A 142 -5.97 19.61 14.89
CA GLU A 142 -4.97 20.65 14.72
C GLU A 142 -5.62 22.04 14.66
N GLU A 143 -6.67 22.22 13.87
CA GLU A 143 -7.40 23.48 13.78
C GLU A 143 -8.03 23.88 15.12
N ASN A 144 -8.63 22.94 15.84
CA ASN A 144 -9.23 23.21 17.14
C ASN A 144 -8.20 23.53 18.23
N GLN A 145 -7.04 22.85 18.24
CA GLN A 145 -5.99 23.09 19.23
C GLN A 145 -5.16 24.33 18.88
N ASN A 146 -4.66 24.39 17.66
CA ASN A 146 -3.83 25.49 17.17
C ASN A 146 -4.64 26.76 17.02
N GLY A 147 -5.91 26.68 16.62
CA GLY A 147 -6.81 27.84 16.50
C GLY A 147 -6.98 28.56 17.83
N LYS A 148 -7.24 27.82 18.92
CA LYS A 148 -7.37 28.41 20.26
C LYS A 148 -6.08 29.06 20.73
N VAL A 149 -4.95 28.36 20.58
CA VAL A 149 -3.63 28.90 20.95
C VAL A 149 -3.28 30.12 20.10
N ARG A 150 -3.55 30.10 18.80
CA ARG A 150 -3.31 31.21 17.87
C ARG A 150 -4.17 32.43 18.19
N SER A 151 -5.43 32.23 18.56
CA SER A 151 -6.30 33.32 19.04
C SER A 151 -5.75 33.95 20.31
N LEU A 152 -5.31 33.15 21.28
CA LEU A 152 -4.67 33.66 22.50
C LEU A 152 -3.35 34.38 22.17
N ALA A 153 -2.53 33.82 21.30
CA ALA A 153 -1.28 34.43 20.86
C ALA A 153 -1.51 35.81 20.24
N LYS A 154 -2.53 35.95 19.38
CA LYS A 154 -2.91 37.24 18.80
C LYS A 154 -3.42 38.24 19.84
N ILE A 155 -4.27 37.80 20.77
CA ILE A 155 -4.81 38.68 21.82
C ILE A 155 -3.68 39.21 22.71
N TYR A 156 -2.81 38.34 23.21
CA TYR A 156 -1.71 38.75 24.08
C TYR A 156 -0.58 39.45 23.33
N GLY A 157 -0.35 39.16 22.05
CA GLY A 157 0.68 39.81 21.23
C GLY A 157 0.33 41.26 20.87
N THR A 158 -0.96 41.54 20.66
CA THR A 158 -1.45 42.92 20.44
C THR A 158 -1.54 43.77 21.71
N MET A 159 -1.38 43.16 22.89
CA MET A 159 -1.39 43.85 24.18
C MET A 159 0.00 44.44 24.48
N LYS A 160 0.06 45.45 25.36
CA LYS A 160 1.35 45.98 25.82
C LYS A 160 2.17 44.86 26.47
N PRO A 161 3.47 44.71 26.13
CA PRO A 161 4.28 43.57 26.59
C PRO A 161 4.30 43.37 28.11
N LYS A 162 4.34 44.48 28.87
CA LYS A 162 4.34 44.46 30.34
C LYS A 162 3.00 44.02 30.95
N GLU A 163 1.88 44.32 30.31
CA GLU A 163 0.55 43.87 30.75
C GLU A 163 0.35 42.39 30.41
N ALA A 164 0.71 42.00 29.17
CA ALA A 164 0.67 40.62 28.74
C ALA A 164 1.53 39.69 29.63
N ALA A 165 2.76 40.10 29.96
CA ALA A 165 3.65 39.34 30.82
C ALA A 165 3.02 39.05 32.20
N LYS A 166 2.43 40.06 32.85
CA LYS A 166 1.74 39.90 34.14
C LYS A 166 0.57 38.90 34.07
N LEU A 167 -0.19 38.91 32.97
CA LEU A 167 -1.30 37.97 32.81
C LEU A 167 -0.78 36.55 32.57
N LEU A 168 0.22 36.39 31.71
CA LEU A 168 0.83 35.09 31.39
C LEU A 168 1.60 34.49 32.57
N ASP A 169 2.14 35.31 33.47
CA ASP A 169 2.78 34.85 34.71
C ASP A 169 1.83 34.05 35.61
N ASN A 170 0.53 34.35 35.55
CA ASN A 170 -0.51 33.66 36.33
C ASN A 170 -1.10 32.43 35.64
N LEU A 171 -0.70 32.13 34.40
CA LEU A 171 -1.16 30.96 33.65
C LEU A 171 -0.22 29.76 33.81
N ASP A 172 -0.72 28.57 33.46
CA ASP A 172 0.06 27.34 33.42
C ASP A 172 1.25 27.46 32.44
N GLU A 173 2.40 26.97 32.88
CA GLU A 173 3.67 27.09 32.15
C GLU A 173 3.62 26.46 30.75
N LYS A 174 2.94 25.31 30.59
CA LYS A 174 2.82 24.64 29.28
C LYS A 174 1.94 25.42 28.32
N LEU A 175 0.88 26.06 28.83
CA LEU A 175 0.01 26.90 28.02
C LEU A 175 0.76 28.15 27.54
N VAL A 176 1.49 28.81 28.43
CA VAL A 176 2.30 30.00 28.08
C VAL A 176 3.34 29.64 27.03
N MET A 177 4.04 28.52 27.19
CA MET A 177 5.02 28.04 26.19
C MET A 177 4.37 27.88 24.81
N ASN A 178 3.20 27.25 24.71
CA ASN A 178 2.50 27.08 23.45
C ASN A 178 2.09 28.43 22.83
N ILE A 179 1.59 29.37 23.64
CA ILE A 179 1.22 30.72 23.20
C ILE A 179 2.45 31.47 22.66
N ILE A 180 3.54 31.52 23.43
CA ILE A 180 4.79 32.22 23.06
C ILE A 180 5.40 31.60 21.80
N SER A 181 5.36 30.26 21.64
CA SER A 181 5.85 29.59 20.43
C SER A 181 5.07 29.92 19.15
N THR A 182 3.84 30.43 19.29
CA THR A 182 2.96 30.79 18.16
C THR A 182 3.04 32.28 17.82
N MET A 183 3.66 33.11 18.68
CA MET A 183 3.82 34.55 18.49
C MET A 183 4.98 34.88 17.53
N SER A 184 5.03 36.12 17.07
CA SER A 184 6.23 36.61 16.37
C SER A 184 7.42 36.75 17.34
N PRO A 185 8.67 36.63 16.86
CA PRO A 185 9.86 36.75 17.71
C PRO A 185 9.91 38.06 18.50
N ASP A 186 9.45 39.17 17.93
CA ASP A 186 9.47 40.49 18.57
C ASP A 186 8.46 40.59 19.72
N GLU A 187 7.23 40.09 19.51
CA GLU A 187 6.20 40.03 20.55
C GLU A 187 6.66 39.12 21.70
N ALA A 188 7.19 37.94 21.37
CA ALA A 188 7.72 36.99 22.33
C ALA A 188 8.87 37.59 23.16
N ALA A 189 9.84 38.25 22.51
CA ALA A 189 10.96 38.91 23.17
C ALA A 189 10.49 40.02 24.13
N GLY A 190 9.54 40.85 23.67
CA GLY A 190 8.97 41.92 24.49
C GLY A 190 8.27 41.39 25.75
N ILE A 191 7.51 40.30 25.61
CA ILE A 191 6.78 39.67 26.71
C ILE A 191 7.73 38.97 27.68
N LEU A 192 8.65 38.13 27.18
CA LEU A 192 9.61 37.41 28.01
C LEU A 192 10.51 38.35 28.82
N SER A 193 10.88 39.50 28.26
CA SER A 193 11.69 40.52 28.95
C SER A 193 10.97 41.19 30.12
N ASN A 194 9.64 41.13 30.17
CA ASN A 194 8.82 41.71 31.23
C ASN A 194 8.23 40.66 32.19
N MET A 195 8.56 39.39 31.98
CA MET A 195 8.07 38.24 32.75
C MET A 195 8.99 37.95 33.96
N ASP A 196 8.54 37.11 34.89
CA ASP A 196 9.44 36.58 35.93
C ASP A 196 10.64 35.84 35.30
N VAL A 197 11.85 36.17 35.78
CA VAL A 197 13.11 35.67 35.21
C VAL A 197 13.20 34.15 35.25
N LYS A 198 12.72 33.51 36.32
CA LYS A 198 12.76 32.04 36.44
C LYS A 198 11.80 31.40 35.46
N LYS A 199 10.61 31.97 35.29
CA LYS A 199 9.60 31.46 34.36
C LYS A 199 10.04 31.66 32.90
N ALA A 200 10.56 32.84 32.57
CA ALA A 200 11.08 33.15 31.24
C ALA A 200 12.23 32.21 30.83
N ALA A 201 13.17 31.93 31.75
CA ALA A 201 14.26 31.00 31.50
C ALA A 201 13.76 29.58 31.20
N LYS A 202 12.81 29.05 32.00
CA LYS A 202 12.23 27.73 31.77
C LYS A 202 11.47 27.64 30.45
N ILE A 203 10.67 28.65 30.10
CA ILE A 203 9.97 28.70 28.82
C ILE A 203 11.00 28.70 27.68
N SER A 204 12.07 29.47 27.80
CA SER A 204 13.11 29.55 26.77
C SER A 204 13.85 28.22 26.59
N GLU A 205 14.19 27.54 27.68
CA GLU A 205 14.79 26.20 27.65
C GLU A 205 13.83 25.17 27.02
N ALA A 206 12.56 25.21 27.40
CA ALA A 206 11.55 24.31 26.86
C ALA A 206 11.29 24.53 25.36
N LEU A 207 11.41 25.77 24.86
CA LEU A 207 11.33 26.08 23.44
C LEU A 207 12.56 25.58 22.66
N SER A 208 13.73 25.49 23.30
CA SER A 208 14.96 24.98 22.66
C SER A 208 14.96 23.46 22.49
N ASN A 209 14.23 22.72 23.33
CA ASN A 209 14.27 21.25 23.39
C ASN A 209 13.12 20.58 22.61
N ARG A 210 12.52 21.29 21.65
CA ARG A 210 11.31 20.85 20.94
C ARG A 210 11.58 20.32 19.55
#